data_AF-A0A329RIA0-F1
#
_entry.id   AF-A0A329RIA0-F1
#
_cell.length_a   1.000
_cell.length_b   1.000
_cell.length_c   1.000
_cell.angle_alpha   90.00
_cell.angle_beta   90.00
_cell.angle_gamma   90.00
#
_symmetry.space_group_name_H-M   'P 1'
#
loop_
_entity.id
_entity.type
_entity.pdbx_description
1 polymer ?
#
loop_
_entity_poly.entity_id
_entity_poly.type
_entity_poly.pdbx_seq_one_letter_code
_entity_poly.pdbx_strand_id
1 'polypeptide(L)' 'MEHALTLIDPTSLTFEPMYNMVHVDEKWFYEDVNKRSCLLFEDETALQRSRRSKNHVPKTMFLAVVMGPTQKREVGR' A
#
# COMPACT_ATOMS: atom_id res chain seq x y z
N MET A 1 -3.14 5.84 -21.10
CA MET A 1 -4.43 6.39 -20.62
C MET A 1 -5.62 5.53 -21.04
N GLU A 2 -5.53 4.78 -22.13
CA GLU A 2 -6.65 4.00 -22.69
C GLU A 2 -7.27 2.99 -21.71
N HIS A 3 -6.46 2.31 -20.90
CA HIS A 3 -6.95 1.33 -19.91
C HIS A 3 -7.74 1.92 -18.73
N ALA A 4 -7.57 3.21 -18.42
CA ALA A 4 -8.34 3.85 -17.36
C ALA A 4 -9.74 4.25 -17.85
N LEU A 5 -9.87 4.58 -19.13
CA LEU A 5 -11.14 4.99 -19.75
C LEU A 5 -12.16 3.84 -19.77
N THR A 6 -11.70 2.59 -19.84
CA THR A 6 -12.59 1.42 -19.80
C THR A 6 -13.25 1.19 -18.43
N LEU A 7 -12.78 1.86 -17.38
CA LEU A 7 -13.30 1.75 -16.02
C LEU A 7 -14.24 2.92 -15.66
N ILE A 8 -14.48 3.85 -16.60
CA ILE A 8 -15.31 5.03 -16.40
C ILE A 8 -16.59 4.84 -17.21
N ASP A 9 -17.75 5.03 -16.57
CA ASP A 9 -19.03 5.11 -17.29
C ASP A 9 -19.04 6.36 -18.17
N PRO A 10 -19.21 6.23 -19.50
CA PRO A 10 -19.19 7.37 -20.41
C PRO A 10 -20.32 8.38 -20.18
N THR A 11 -21.38 7.99 -19.47
CA THR A 11 -22.56 8.84 -19.24
C THR A 11 -22.41 9.65 -17.94
N SER A 12 -22.12 8.99 -16.82
CA SER A 12 -21.96 9.64 -15.52
C SER A 12 -20.56 10.21 -15.29
N LEU A 13 -19.57 9.81 -16.12
CA LEU A 13 -18.15 10.12 -15.94
C LEU A 13 -17.62 9.69 -14.56
N THR A 14 -18.24 8.68 -13.96
CA THR A 14 -17.81 8.09 -12.68
C THR A 14 -17.09 6.77 -12.90
N PHE A 15 -16.22 6.39 -11.96
CA PHE A 15 -15.60 5.08 -11.99
C PHE A 15 -16.61 4.01 -11.60
N GLU A 16 -16.64 2.93 -12.39
CA GLU A 16 -17.34 1.71 -12.01
C GLU A 16 -16.75 1.20 -10.68
N PRO A 17 -17.58 0.73 -9.73
CA PRO A 17 -17.16 0.37 -8.38
C PRO A 17 -16.28 -0.89 -8.28
N MET A 18 -15.94 -1.51 -9.41
CA MET A 18 -15.02 -2.65 -9.53
C MET A 18 -15.36 -3.86 -8.64
N TYR A 19 -16.65 -4.09 -8.31
CA TYR A 19 -17.08 -5.21 -7.46
C TYR A 19 -16.71 -6.60 -7.98
N ASN A 20 -16.50 -6.73 -9.29
CA ASN A 20 -16.08 -7.98 -9.94
C ASN A 20 -14.58 -8.02 -10.28
N MET A 21 -13.79 -7.09 -9.73
CA MET A 21 -12.34 -7.03 -9.94
C MET A 21 -11.61 -7.56 -8.70
N VAL A 22 -10.56 -8.33 -8.95
CA VAL A 22 -9.62 -8.79 -7.93
C VAL A 22 -8.32 -8.02 -8.12
N HIS A 23 -7.93 -7.24 -7.09
CA HIS A 23 -6.69 -6.49 -7.10
C HIS A 23 -5.57 -7.34 -6.50
N VAL A 24 -4.48 -7.49 -7.23
CA VAL A 24 -3.30 -8.25 -6.82
C VAL A 24 -2.12 -7.29 -6.80
N ASP A 25 -1.38 -7.27 -5.70
CA ASP A 25 -0.21 -6.39 -5.54
C ASP A 25 0.94 -7.12 -4.83
N GLU A 26 2.16 -6.82 -5.26
CA GLU A 26 3.39 -7.25 -4.62
C GLU A 26 4.05 -6.08 -3.90
N LYS A 27 4.38 -6.27 -2.63
CA LYS A 27 5.04 -5.23 -1.83
C LYS A 27 6.21 -5.77 -1.04
N TRP A 28 7.33 -5.04 -1.11
CA TRP A 28 8.52 -5.30 -0.30
C TRP A 28 8.45 -4.57 1.05
N PHE A 29 8.51 -5.34 2.12
CA PHE A 29 8.65 -4.83 3.49
C PHE A 29 10.10 -4.98 3.93
N TYR A 30 10.67 -3.88 4.41
CA TYR A 30 12.03 -3.86 4.93
C TYR A 30 11.97 -4.13 6.42
N GLU A 31 12.80 -5.05 6.91
CA GLU A 31 12.82 -5.45 8.32
C GLU A 31 13.20 -4.27 9.25
N ASP A 32 14.04 -3.36 8.77
CA ASP A 32 14.41 -2.13 9.51
C ASP A 32 13.23 -1.16 9.58
N VAL A 33 12.65 -1.02 10.77
CA VAL A 33 11.61 -0.04 11.06
C VAL A 33 12.21 1.35 10.96
N ASN A 34 11.83 2.08 9.91
CA ASN A 34 12.27 3.46 9.69
C ASN A 34 11.64 4.39 10.73
N LYS A 35 12.21 4.48 11.92
CA LYS A 35 11.88 5.50 12.91
C LYS A 35 13.16 5.98 13.56
N ARG A 36 13.46 7.28 13.51
CA ARG A 36 14.12 8.01 14.61
C ARG A 36 13.80 9.50 14.57
N SER A 37 12.92 9.96 15.45
CA SER A 37 13.12 11.26 16.09
C SER A 37 13.99 11.02 17.32
N CYS A 38 15.04 11.82 17.48
CA CYS A 38 15.83 11.85 18.70
C CYS A 38 15.64 13.22 19.35
N LEU A 39 15.28 13.23 20.63
CA LEU A 39 15.32 14.44 21.44
C LEU A 39 16.75 14.54 21.96
N LEU A 40 17.38 15.69 21.75
CA LEU A 40 18.71 16.01 22.22
C LEU A 40 18.62 17.09 23.29
N PHE A 41 19.40 16.97 24.35
CA PHE A 41 19.70 18.08 25.25
C PHE A 41 20.64 19.07 24.56
N GLU A 42 20.64 20.34 25.00
CA GLU A 42 21.50 21.38 24.39
C GLU A 42 22.99 21.01 24.45
N ASP A 43 23.40 20.23 25.45
CA ASP A 43 24.81 19.88 25.70
C ASP A 43 25.22 18.49 25.17
N GLU A 44 24.28 17.75 24.58
CA GLU A 44 24.54 16.39 24.09
C GLU A 44 24.84 16.35 22.59
N THR A 45 25.72 15.42 22.20
CA THR A 45 26.03 15.16 20.79
C THR A 45 25.16 14.04 20.25
N ALA A 46 24.55 14.28 19.09
CA ALA A 46 23.70 13.29 18.43
C ALA A 46 24.50 12.02 18.12
N LEU A 47 24.00 10.86 18.58
CA LEU A 47 24.58 9.56 18.25
C LEU A 47 24.63 9.38 16.72
N GLN A 48 25.83 9.16 16.18
CA GLN A 48 26.04 8.85 14.77
C GLN A 48 25.37 7.52 14.42
N ARG A 49 24.24 7.57 13.71
CA ARG A 49 23.62 6.38 13.14
C ARG A 49 24.36 6.01 11.86
N SER A 50 25.27 5.04 11.91
CA SER A 50 25.77 4.41 10.70
C SER A 50 24.70 3.47 10.14
N ARG A 51 23.98 3.93 9.11
CA ARG A 51 22.99 3.10 8.40
C ARG A 51 23.63 2.51 7.15
N ARG A 52 23.59 1.17 7.00
CA ARG A 52 23.88 0.51 5.72
C ARG A 52 22.80 0.90 4.68
N SER A 53 23.14 0.90 3.40
CA SER A 53 22.16 1.25 2.35
C SER A 53 20.97 0.28 2.35
N LYS A 54 19.81 0.75 1.87
CA LYS A 54 18.55 -0.01 1.79
C LYS A 54 18.67 -1.35 1.04
N ASN A 55 19.73 -1.53 0.25
CA ASN A 55 20.02 -2.77 -0.46
C ASN A 55 20.54 -3.89 0.46
N HIS A 56 21.13 -3.54 1.60
CA HIS A 56 21.68 -4.48 2.58
C HIS A 56 20.73 -4.75 3.76
N VAL A 57 19.54 -4.15 3.74
CA VAL A 57 18.49 -4.43 4.72
C VAL A 57 17.69 -5.63 4.23
N PRO A 58 17.50 -6.67 5.04
CA PRO A 58 16.64 -7.79 4.68
C PRO A 58 15.23 -7.32 4.30
N LYS A 59 14.66 -7.95 3.27
CA LYS A 59 13.37 -7.60 2.69
C LYS A 59 12.51 -8.84 2.63
N THR A 60 11.24 -8.69 2.97
CA THR A 60 10.23 -9.72 2.80
C THR A 60 9.23 -9.24 1.75
N MET A 61 9.00 -10.04 0.71
CA MET A 61 7.94 -9.75 -0.27
C MET A 61 6.63 -10.30 0.26
N PHE A 62 5.56 -9.53 0.13
CA PHE A 62 4.20 -10.01 0.34
C PHE A 62 3.42 -9.82 -0.96
N LEU A 63 2.74 -10.88 -1.37
CA LEU A 63 1.70 -10.85 -2.39
C LEU A 63 0.36 -10.75 -1.67
N ALA A 64 -0.42 -9.72 -1.99
CA ALA A 64 -1.74 -9.51 -1.41
C ALA A 64 -2.81 -9.53 -2.51
N VAL A 65 -3.95 -10.12 -2.17
CA VAL A 65 -5.14 -10.15 -3.02
C VAL A 65 -6.27 -9.47 -2.26
N VAL A 66 -6.85 -8.43 -2.85
CA VAL A 66 -7.94 -7.65 -2.26
C VAL A 66 -9.11 -7.62 -3.24
N MET A 67 -10.30 -7.84 -2.71
CA MET A 67 -11.56 -7.72 -3.45
C MET A 67 -12.54 -6.83 -2.67
N GLY A 68 -13.34 -6.05 -3.40
CA GLY A 68 -14.38 -5.23 -2.79
C GLY A 68 -15.48 -6.08 -2.12
N PRO A 69 -16.23 -5.54 -1.15
CA PRO A 69 -17.34 -6.25 -0.54
C PRO A 69 -18.40 -6.55 -1.60
N THR A 70 -18.77 -7.82 -1.72
CA THR A 70 -19.91 -8.21 -2.56
C THR A 70 -21.20 -7.92 -1.78
N GLN A 71 -22.13 -7.16 -2.38
CA GLN A 71 -23.47 -7.05 -1.80
C GLN A 71 -24.07 -8.46 -1.73
N LYS A 72 -24.49 -8.88 -0.53
CA LYS A 72 -25.23 -10.13 -0.38
C LYS A 72 -26.55 -9.96 -1.14
N ARG A 73 -26.74 -10.75 -2.20
CA ARG A 73 -28.07 -10.90 -2.78
C ARG A 73 -28.95 -11.50 -1.70
N GLU A 74 -29.92 -10.75 -1.20
CA GLU A 74 -31.01 -11.33 -0.44
C GLU A 74 -31.73 -12.30 -1.38
N VAL A 75 -31.51 -13.59 -1.16
CA VAL A 75 -32.30 -14.64 -1.80
C VAL A 75 -33.68 -14.57 -1.14
N GLY A 76 -34.62 -13.97 -1.85
CA GLY A 76 -36.03 -13.97 -1.46
C GLY A 76 -36.49 -15.41 -1.23
N ARG A 77 -37.15 -15.60 -0.09
CA ARG A 77 -37.91 -16.82 0.25
C ARG A 77 -39.12 -16.96 -0.66
#